data_AF-A0AA95JX83-F1
#
_entry.id   AF-A0AA95JX83-F1
#
_cell.length_a   1.000
_cell.length_b   1.000
_cell.length_c   1.000
_cell.angle_alpha   90.00
_cell.angle_beta   90.00
_cell.angle_gamma   90.00
#
_symmetry.space_group_name_H-M   'P 1'
#
loop_
_entity.id
_entity.type
_entity.pdbx_description
1 polymer ?
#
loop_
_entity_poly.entity_id
_entity_poly.type
_entity_poly.pdbx_seq_one_letter_code
_entity_poly.pdbx_strand_id
1 'polypeptide(L)'
;MGHDAIHTLDLPKRNATPDGDIADLADREGRLVVTKDVDFLNSHLVGGTPRRLLRVLTGNISNSELLTLFRANIAAIEERFVDSDLIELSADTLVSHPRRP
;
A
#
# COMPACT_ATOMS: atom_id res chain seq x y z
N MET A 1 -2.61 -1.60 15.44
CA MET A 1 -1.87 -2.66 14.72
C MET A 1 -0.36 -2.55 14.94
N GLY A 2 0.16 -1.56 15.67
CA GLY A 2 1.58 -1.55 16.12
C GLY A 2 2.59 -1.02 15.11
N HIS A 3 2.17 -0.67 13.89
CA HIS A 3 3.03 -0.12 12.85
C HIS A 3 3.15 1.40 12.91
N ASP A 4 4.31 1.91 12.53
CA ASP A 4 4.52 3.32 12.21
C ASP A 4 3.85 3.64 10.86
N ALA A 5 3.03 4.69 10.83
CA ALA A 5 2.27 5.06 9.66
C ALA A 5 2.16 6.59 9.55
N ILE A 6 2.21 7.09 8.32
CA ILE A 6 2.01 8.49 7.98
C ILE A 6 0.75 8.56 7.13
N HIS A 7 -0.28 9.27 7.60
CA HIS A 7 -1.44 9.54 6.77
C HIS A 7 -1.14 10.74 5.86
N THR A 8 -1.72 10.81 4.66
CA THR A 8 -1.51 11.94 3.74
C THR A 8 -1.78 13.28 4.41
N LEU A 9 -2.77 13.35 5.30
CA LEU A 9 -3.11 14.54 6.11
C LEU A 9 -1.98 15.03 7.04
N ASP A 10 -1.02 14.17 7.37
CA ASP A 10 0.14 14.50 8.20
C ASP A 10 1.29 15.06 7.35
N LEU A 11 1.18 15.02 6.00
CA LEU A 11 2.14 15.61 5.08
C LEU A 11 1.91 17.12 4.90
N PRO A 12 2.94 17.90 4.55
CA PRO A 12 2.83 19.36 4.41
C PRO A 12 1.72 19.82 3.44
N LYS A 13 1.53 19.11 2.33
CA LYS A 13 0.49 19.40 1.33
C LYS A 13 -0.81 18.62 1.56
N ARG A 14 -0.89 17.78 2.59
CA ARG A 14 -2.06 16.95 2.91
C ARG A 14 -2.51 16.11 1.72
N ASN A 15 -3.80 16.11 1.40
CA ASN A 15 -4.37 15.45 0.22
C ASN A 15 -3.97 16.10 -1.11
N ALA A 16 -3.32 17.27 -1.10
CA ALA A 16 -2.72 17.88 -2.30
C ALA A 16 -1.26 17.46 -2.49
N THR A 17 -0.74 16.51 -1.70
CA THR A 17 0.57 15.92 -1.94
C THR A 17 0.50 15.08 -3.21
N PRO A 18 1.33 15.35 -4.24
CA PRO A 18 1.39 14.54 -5.44
C PRO A 18 1.78 13.09 -5.14
N ASP A 19 1.27 12.15 -5.92
CA ASP A 19 1.59 10.73 -5.77
C ASP A 19 3.09 10.44 -5.88
N GLY A 20 3.80 11.19 -6.74
CA GLY A 20 5.26 11.13 -6.84
C GLY A 20 5.96 11.51 -5.54
N ASP A 21 5.54 12.60 -4.88
CA ASP A 21 6.11 13.03 -3.60
C ASP A 21 5.85 11.97 -2.50
N ILE A 22 4.69 11.29 -2.54
CA ILE A 22 4.35 10.19 -1.62
C ILE A 22 5.24 8.96 -1.88
N ALA A 23 5.40 8.58 -3.15
CA ALA A 23 6.22 7.44 -3.55
C ALA A 23 7.70 7.68 -3.21
N ASP A 24 8.23 8.87 -3.49
CA ASP A 24 9.60 9.27 -3.17
C ASP A 24 9.88 9.27 -1.66
N LEU A 25 8.92 9.75 -0.86
CA LEU A 25 8.99 9.66 0.60
C LEU A 25 9.04 8.20 1.05
N ALA A 26 8.15 7.36 0.51
CA ALA A 26 8.10 5.95 0.87
C ALA A 26 9.40 5.22 0.51
N ASP A 27 9.93 5.44 -0.69
CA ASP A 27 11.15 4.81 -1.16
C ASP A 27 12.38 5.24 -0.36
N ARG A 28 12.47 6.53 -0.02
CA ARG A 28 13.57 7.08 0.79
C ARG A 28 13.57 6.52 2.21
N GLU A 29 12.39 6.31 2.80
CA GLU A 29 12.25 5.85 4.19
C GLU A 29 12.00 4.33 4.30
N GLY A 30 12.02 3.59 3.19
CA GLY A 30 11.78 2.16 3.17
C GLY A 30 10.35 1.77 3.59
N ARG A 31 9.37 2.64 3.35
CA ARG A 31 7.96 2.46 3.73
C ARG A 31 7.17 1.75 2.63
N LEU A 32 6.05 1.18 3.05
CA LEU A 32 5.01 0.63 2.19
C LEU A 32 3.98 1.71 1.87
N VAL A 33 3.64 1.90 0.59
CA VAL A 33 2.46 2.69 0.22
C VAL A 33 1.23 1.79 0.27
N VAL A 34 0.19 2.22 1.01
CA VAL A 34 -1.11 1.54 1.07
C VAL A 34 -2.14 2.41 0.35
N THR A 35 -2.76 1.90 -0.71
CA THR A 35 -3.64 2.74 -1.56
C THR A 35 -4.76 1.96 -2.24
N LYS A 36 -5.83 2.67 -2.58
CA LYS A 36 -6.88 2.20 -3.51
C LYS A 36 -6.66 2.73 -4.93
N ASP A 37 -5.81 3.73 -5.09
CA ASP A 37 -5.59 4.40 -6.36
C ASP A 37 -4.74 3.52 -7.29
N VAL A 38 -5.19 3.40 -8.55
CA VAL A 38 -4.52 2.59 -9.57
C VAL A 38 -3.28 3.28 -10.12
N ASP A 39 -3.15 4.60 -9.97
CA ASP A 39 -2.01 5.33 -10.53
C ASP A 39 -0.68 4.96 -9.84
N PHE A 40 -0.71 4.61 -8.54
CA PHE A 40 0.43 4.01 -7.86
C PHE A 40 0.80 2.63 -8.40
N LEU A 41 -0.16 1.81 -8.84
CA LEU A 41 0.15 0.52 -9.50
C LEU A 41 0.87 0.77 -10.81
N ASN A 42 0.34 1.69 -11.63
CA ASN A 42 0.93 2.02 -12.92
C ASN A 42 2.37 2.52 -12.74
N SER A 43 2.58 3.43 -11.79
CA SER A 43 3.91 3.92 -11.44
C SER A 43 4.83 2.80 -10.94
N HIS A 44 4.33 1.90 -10.09
CA HIS A 44 5.11 0.76 -9.58
C HIS A 44 5.55 -0.17 -10.71
N LEU A 45 4.63 -0.51 -11.63
CA LEU A 45 4.91 -1.46 -12.72
C LEU A 45 5.82 -0.88 -13.82
N VAL A 46 5.74 0.43 -14.07
CA VAL A 46 6.48 1.10 -15.15
C VAL A 46 7.79 1.70 -14.64
N GLY A 47 7.74 2.40 -13.51
CA GLY A 47 8.86 3.15 -12.95
C GLY A 47 9.54 2.48 -11.74
N GLY A 48 8.98 1.39 -11.21
CA GLY A 48 9.52 0.73 -10.02
C GLY A 48 9.33 1.53 -8.72
N THR A 49 8.45 2.53 -8.74
CA THR A 49 8.17 3.42 -7.59
C THR A 49 6.65 3.60 -7.40
N PRO A 50 6.12 3.50 -6.17
CA PRO A 50 6.83 3.17 -4.93
C PRO A 50 7.33 1.73 -4.96
N ARG A 51 8.49 1.45 -4.37
CA ARG A 51 9.14 0.14 -4.37
C ARG A 51 8.32 -0.94 -3.68
N ARG A 52 7.52 -0.58 -2.69
CA ARG A 52 6.62 -1.49 -1.98
C ARG A 52 5.20 -0.94 -2.00
N LEU A 53 4.26 -1.71 -2.52
CA LEU A 53 2.87 -1.30 -2.71
C LEU A 53 1.89 -2.35 -2.18
N LEU A 54 0.98 -1.91 -1.31
CA LEU A 54 -0.21 -2.66 -0.92
C LEU A 54 -1.44 -2.00 -1.53
N ARG A 55 -2.07 -2.70 -2.47
CA ARG A 55 -3.32 -2.26 -3.09
C ARG A 55 -4.51 -2.80 -2.34
N VAL A 56 -5.49 -1.94 -2.08
CA VAL A 56 -6.76 -2.31 -1.45
C VAL A 56 -7.87 -2.30 -2.52
N LEU A 57 -8.36 -3.47 -2.89
CA LEU A 57 -9.30 -3.71 -3.99
C LEU A 57 -10.73 -3.99 -3.48
N THR A 58 -11.16 -3.26 -2.46
CA THR A 58 -12.45 -3.53 -1.78
C THR A 58 -13.61 -2.69 -2.29
N GLY A 59 -13.39 -1.82 -3.28
CA GLY A 59 -14.39 -0.81 -3.65
C GLY A 59 -14.78 0.09 -2.47
N ASN A 60 -16.05 0.49 -2.41
CA ASN A 60 -16.61 1.26 -1.31
C ASN A 60 -17.08 0.31 -0.19
N ILE A 61 -16.40 0.34 0.95
CA ILE A 61 -16.77 -0.39 2.18
C ILE A 61 -16.63 0.57 3.36
N SER A 62 -17.30 0.25 4.46
CA SER A 62 -17.17 1.04 5.68
C SER A 62 -15.76 0.95 6.28
N ASN A 63 -15.37 1.96 7.06
CA ASN A 63 -14.12 1.93 7.81
C ASN A 63 -14.05 0.74 8.78
N SER A 64 -15.19 0.32 9.36
CA SER A 64 -15.26 -0.86 10.22
C SER A 64 -14.95 -2.15 9.48
N GLU A 65 -15.48 -2.32 8.27
CA GLU A 65 -15.17 -3.48 7.42
C GLU A 65 -13.70 -3.46 7.01
N LEU A 66 -13.18 -2.29 6.61
CA LEU A 66 -11.77 -2.13 6.24
C LEU A 66 -10.85 -2.48 7.40
N LEU A 67 -11.12 -1.99 8.61
CA LEU A 67 -10.35 -2.32 9.81
C LEU A 67 -10.43 -3.80 10.14
N THR A 68 -11.59 -4.44 9.96
CA THR A 68 -11.76 -5.89 10.17
C THR A 68 -10.91 -6.67 9.17
N LEU A 69 -10.93 -6.28 7.90
CA LEU A 69 -10.13 -6.91 6.84
C LEU A 69 -8.63 -6.81 7.13
N PHE A 70 -8.15 -5.63 7.51
CA PHE A 70 -6.75 -5.44 7.89
C PHE A 70 -6.39 -6.24 9.15
N ARG A 71 -7.23 -6.26 10.19
CA ARG A 71 -6.97 -7.07 11.40
C ARG A 71 -6.85 -8.55 11.09
N ALA A 72 -7.67 -9.06 10.18
CA ALA A 72 -7.65 -10.47 9.78
C ALA A 72 -6.41 -10.84 8.95
N ASN A 73 -5.81 -9.88 8.23
CA ASN A 73 -4.76 -10.17 7.24
C ASN A 73 -3.38 -9.59 7.58
N ILE A 74 -3.24 -8.77 8.64
CA ILE A 74 -2.00 -8.00 8.88
C ILE A 74 -0.75 -8.88 8.95
N ALA A 75 -0.81 -10.02 9.66
CA ALA A 75 0.32 -10.95 9.78
C ALA A 75 0.70 -11.58 8.43
N ALA A 76 -0.30 -11.95 7.61
CA ALA A 76 -0.07 -12.51 6.28
C ALA A 76 0.49 -11.46 5.31
N ILE A 77 0.07 -10.19 5.46
CA ILE A 77 0.60 -9.07 4.68
C ILE A 77 2.09 -8.88 4.99
N GLU A 78 2.47 -8.85 6.28
CA GLU A 78 3.87 -8.75 6.71
C GLU A 78 4.74 -9.88 6.14
N GLU A 79 4.28 -11.13 6.29
CA GLU A 79 5.00 -12.31 5.80
C GLU A 79 5.24 -12.25 4.29
N ARG A 80 4.23 -11.84 3.52
CA ARG A 80 4.32 -11.80 2.06
C ARG A 80 5.23 -10.68 1.54
N PHE A 81 5.41 -9.59 2.29
CA PHE A 81 6.34 -8.51 1.91
C PHE A 81 7.82 -8.86 2.11
N VAL A 82 8.14 -10.04 2.68
CA VAL A 82 9.51 -10.57 2.69
C VAL A 82 10.01 -10.76 1.25
N ASP A 83 9.21 -11.41 0.41
CA ASP A 83 9.59 -11.83 -0.95
C ASP A 83 8.80 -11.15 -2.08
N SER A 84 7.82 -10.32 -1.74
CA SER A 84 7.02 -9.54 -2.70
C SER A 84 7.20 -8.05 -2.50
N ASP A 85 7.07 -7.29 -3.58
CA ASP A 85 7.04 -5.82 -3.55
C ASP A 85 5.67 -5.25 -3.91
N LEU A 86 4.75 -6.11 -4.37
CA LEU A 86 3.37 -5.77 -4.65
C LEU A 86 2.44 -6.84 -4.07
N ILE A 87 1.50 -6.39 -3.24
CA ILE A 87 0.43 -7.21 -2.68
C ILE A 87 -0.90 -6.54 -2.96
N GLU A 88 -1.91 -7.35 -3.26
CA GLU A 88 -3.28 -6.90 -3.46
C GLU A 88 -4.19 -7.57 -2.44
N LEU A 89 -4.90 -6.75 -1.67
CA LEU A 89 -5.87 -7.15 -0.66
C LEU A 89 -7.28 -6.82 -1.19
N SER A 90 -8.09 -7.85 -1.41
CA SER A 90 -9.52 -7.72 -1.68
C SER A 90 -10.34 -8.19 -0.48
N ALA A 91 -11.67 -8.21 -0.59
CA ALA A 91 -12.53 -8.75 0.47
C ALA A 91 -12.29 -10.24 0.73
N ASP A 92 -11.91 -10.99 -0.31
CA ASP A 92 -11.87 -12.46 -0.28
C ASP A 92 -10.46 -13.03 -0.48
N THR A 93 -9.53 -12.21 -0.98
CA THR A 93 -8.20 -12.69 -1.40
C THR A 93 -7.08 -11.77 -0.98
N LEU A 94 -5.92 -12.40 -0.74
CA LEU A 94 -4.62 -11.74 -0.61
C LEU A 94 -3.70 -12.32 -1.68
N VAL A 95 -3.32 -11.50 -2.65
CA VAL A 95 -2.51 -11.91 -3.80
C VAL A 95 -1.14 -11.24 -3.72
N SER A 96 -0.09 -12.04 -3.90
CA SER A 96 1.30 -11.58 -3.90
C SER A 96 1.86 -11.66 -5.31
N HIS A 97 2.58 -10.63 -5.73
CA HIS A 97 3.24 -10.59 -7.03
C HIS A 97 4.76 -10.69 -6.82
N PRO A 98 5.46 -11.60 -7.53
CA PRO A 98 6.89 -11.79 -7.35
C PRO A 98 7.65 -10.51 -7.70
N ARG A 99 8.74 -10.23 -6.96
CA ARG A 99 9.67 -9.15 -7.33
C ARG A 99 10.15 -9.37 -8.76
N ARG A 100 10.05 -8.32 -9.59
CA ARG A 100 10.73 -8.35 -10.90
C ARG A 100 12.25 -8.34 -10.66
N PRO A 101 13.01 -9.16 -11.41
CA PRO A 101 14.46 -9.18 -11.35
C PRO A 101 15.09 -7.87 -11.82
#